data_AF-A0A087UGC1-F1
#
_entry.id   AF-A0A087UGC1-F1
#
_cell.length_a   1.000
_cell.length_b   1.000
_cell.length_c   1.000
_cell.angle_alpha   90.00
_cell.angle_beta   90.00
_cell.angle_gamma   90.00
#
_symmetry.space_group_name_H-M   'P 1'
#
loop_
_entity.id
_entity.type
_entity.pdbx_description
1 polymer ?
#
loop_
_entity_poly.entity_id
_entity_poly.type
_entity_poly.pdbx_seq_one_letter_code
_entity_poly.pdbx_strand_id
1 'polypeptide(L)'
;MKKCPEKLDRMRIAANKKDLTVTLTNRYHEEERKNLIQPGCLSSELREAMGLKSNQLPQYIYHMRIIGYPPGWMKEAVLETSGLSLYDSDGKISSEEETSSVNGIQYDASKFVNYPGFNSPVPDNYT
;
A
#
# COMPACT_ATOMS: atom_id res chain seq x y z
N MET A 1 -14.48 -13.55 -42.46
CA MET A 1 -15.32 -13.39 -41.26
C MET A 1 -16.59 -14.20 -41.44
N LYS A 2 -16.78 -15.30 -40.71
CA LYS A 2 -18.00 -16.12 -40.82
C LYS A 2 -19.15 -15.32 -40.20
N LYS A 3 -20.16 -14.94 -41.01
CA LYS A 3 -21.38 -14.29 -40.51
C LYS A 3 -22.14 -15.34 -39.70
N CYS A 4 -22.44 -15.02 -38.44
CA CYS A 4 -23.28 -15.88 -37.60
C CYS A 4 -24.62 -16.13 -38.32
N PRO A 5 -25.06 -17.38 -38.48
CA PRO A 5 -26.30 -17.70 -39.20
C PRO A 5 -27.56 -17.27 -38.44
N GLU A 6 -27.45 -17.04 -37.13
CA GLU A 6 -28.58 -16.64 -36.29
C GLU A 6 -28.67 -15.12 -36.11
N LYS A 7 -29.90 -14.61 -36.01
CA LYS A 7 -30.16 -13.21 -35.74
C LYS A 7 -29.72 -12.86 -34.32
N LEU A 8 -29.07 -11.71 -34.17
CA LEU A 8 -28.62 -11.21 -32.87
C LEU A 8 -29.80 -11.00 -31.90
N ASP A 9 -29.91 -11.86 -30.88
CA ASP A 9 -30.91 -11.73 -29.84
C ASP A 9 -30.45 -10.72 -28.77
N ARG A 10 -30.95 -9.48 -28.90
CA ARG A 10 -30.61 -8.39 -27.97
C ARG A 10 -31.12 -8.63 -26.56
N MET A 11 -32.24 -9.34 -26.39
CA MET A 11 -32.84 -9.58 -25.08
C MET A 11 -32.00 -10.59 -24.29
N ARG A 12 -31.61 -11.69 -24.95
CA ARG A 12 -30.73 -12.71 -24.34
C ARG A 12 -29.35 -12.15 -24.00
N ILE A 13 -28.80 -11.29 -24.85
CA ILE A 13 -27.52 -10.61 -24.59
C ILE A 13 -27.65 -9.68 -23.37
N ALA A 14 -28.74 -8.91 -23.26
CA ALA A 14 -28.96 -8.01 -22.13
C ALA A 14 -29.12 -8.77 -20.80
N ALA A 15 -29.85 -9.90 -20.82
CA ALA A 15 -29.99 -10.79 -19.65
C ALA A 15 -28.64 -11.35 -19.21
N ASN A 16 -27.87 -11.95 -20.14
CA ASN A 16 -26.55 -12.50 -19.83
C ASN A 16 -25.56 -11.42 -19.35
N LYS A 17 -25.62 -10.21 -19.90
CA LYS A 17 -24.79 -9.09 -19.42
C LYS A 17 -25.15 -8.69 -17.99
N LYS A 18 -26.43 -8.71 -17.63
CA LYS A 18 -26.89 -8.39 -16.26
C LYS A 18 -26.40 -9.45 -15.28
N ASP A 19 -26.53 -10.73 -15.61
CA ASP A 19 -26.06 -11.84 -14.75
C ASP A 19 -24.53 -11.87 -14.60
N LEU A 20 -23.80 -11.59 -15.68
CA LEU A 20 -22.35 -11.43 -15.64
C LEU A 20 -21.94 -10.24 -14.78
N THR A 21 -22.65 -9.11 -14.86
CA THR A 21 -22.33 -7.93 -14.05
C THR A 21 -22.54 -8.23 -12.56
N VAL A 22 -23.64 -8.89 -12.19
CA VAL A 22 -23.92 -9.30 -10.79
C VAL A 22 -22.84 -10.26 -10.27
N THR A 23 -22.36 -11.19 -11.11
CA THR A 23 -21.29 -12.12 -10.73
C THR A 23 -19.92 -11.43 -10.63
N LEU A 24 -19.63 -10.46 -11.50
CA LEU A 24 -18.37 -9.69 -11.49
C LEU A 24 -18.33 -8.62 -10.39
N THR A 25 -19.47 -8.14 -9.91
CA THR A 25 -19.57 -7.23 -8.75
C THR A 25 -19.41 -7.97 -7.43
N ASN A 26 -19.65 -9.29 -7.40
CA ASN A 26 -19.22 -10.18 -6.32
C ASN A 26 -17.71 -10.48 -6.43
N ARG A 27 -16.89 -9.44 -6.62
CA ARG A 27 -15.47 -9.60 -6.27
C ARG A 27 -15.45 -9.93 -4.78
N TYR A 28 -14.86 -11.06 -4.44
CA TYR A 28 -14.60 -11.50 -3.07
C TYR A 28 -13.82 -10.40 -2.33
N HIS A 29 -14.55 -9.45 -1.77
CA HIS A 29 -14.02 -8.41 -0.91
C HIS A 29 -14.12 -8.95 0.51
N GLU A 30 -13.17 -9.81 0.88
CA GLU A 30 -12.84 -10.10 2.29
C GLU A 30 -12.17 -8.86 2.89
N GLU A 31 -12.92 -7.75 3.00
CA GLU A 31 -12.47 -6.53 3.68
C GLU A 31 -12.14 -6.83 5.14
N GLU A 32 -12.87 -7.76 5.77
CA GLU A 32 -12.67 -8.16 7.17
C GLU A 32 -11.27 -8.75 7.42
N ARG A 33 -10.71 -9.53 6.47
CA ARG A 33 -9.39 -10.14 6.64
C ARG A 33 -8.23 -9.17 6.51
N LYS A 34 -8.41 -8.07 5.78
CA LYS A 34 -7.35 -7.06 5.57
C LYS A 34 -6.97 -6.37 6.88
N ASN A 35 -7.93 -6.19 7.79
CA ASN A 35 -7.70 -5.52 9.07
C ASN A 35 -6.83 -6.35 10.04
N LEU A 36 -6.71 -7.67 9.84
CA LEU A 36 -5.87 -8.52 10.69
C LEU A 36 -4.39 -8.52 10.24
N ILE A 37 -4.10 -8.10 9.01
CA ILE A 37 -2.76 -8.19 8.43
C ILE A 37 -2.11 -6.82 8.52
N GLN A 38 -1.18 -6.67 9.46
CA GLN A 38 -0.39 -5.45 9.61
C GLN A 38 0.97 -5.60 8.91
N PRO A 39 1.38 -4.61 8.10
CA PRO A 39 2.70 -4.63 7.49
C PRO A 39 3.79 -4.59 8.57
N GLY A 40 4.92 -5.24 8.31
CA GLY A 40 6.02 -5.35 9.29
C GLY A 40 5.81 -6.44 10.36
N CYS A 41 4.57 -6.93 10.54
CA CYS A 41 4.22 -8.00 11.47
C CYS A 41 3.95 -9.31 10.72
N LEU A 42 4.67 -10.38 11.08
CA LEU A 42 4.44 -11.72 10.54
C LEU A 42 3.80 -12.62 11.60
N SER A 43 2.67 -13.24 11.29
CA SER A 43 2.06 -14.26 12.15
C SER A 43 2.94 -15.51 12.22
N SER A 44 2.78 -16.32 13.27
CA SER A 44 3.51 -17.58 13.42
C SER A 44 3.28 -18.53 12.24
N GLU A 45 2.03 -18.65 11.80
CA GLU A 45 1.62 -19.46 10.65
C GLU A 45 2.31 -19.01 9.36
N LEU A 46 2.38 -17.69 9.11
CA LEU A 46 3.06 -17.16 7.93
C LEU A 46 4.57 -17.40 7.97
N ARG A 47 5.19 -17.28 9.15
CA ARG A 47 6.63 -17.57 9.32
C ARG A 47 6.93 -19.03 9.03
N GLU A 48 6.11 -19.95 9.51
CA GLU A 48 6.24 -21.38 9.22
C GLU A 48 6.06 -21.67 7.72
N ALA A 49 5.05 -21.08 7.09
CA ALA A 49 4.83 -21.22 5.65
C ALA A 49 6.00 -20.68 4.80
N MET A 50 6.70 -19.66 5.30
CA MET A 50 7.93 -19.13 4.68
C MET A 50 9.20 -19.92 5.04
N GLY A 51 9.12 -20.92 5.92
CA GLY A 51 10.28 -21.67 6.40
C GLY A 51 11.22 -20.84 7.31
N LEU A 52 10.71 -19.79 7.95
CA LEU A 52 11.47 -18.92 8.84
C LEU A 52 11.48 -19.46 10.28
N LYS A 53 12.65 -19.46 10.92
CA LYS A 53 12.72 -19.68 12.37
C LYS A 53 12.06 -18.52 13.13
N SER A 54 11.69 -18.74 14.39
CA SER A 54 11.06 -17.72 15.25
C SER A 54 11.93 -16.47 15.46
N ASN A 55 13.25 -16.64 15.39
CA ASN A 55 14.29 -15.64 15.61
C ASN A 55 14.97 -15.16 14.33
N GLN A 56 14.50 -15.54 13.14
CA GLN A 56 15.17 -15.20 11.89
C GLN A 56 14.52 -13.99 11.22
N LEU A 57 15.34 -13.06 10.73
CA LEU A 57 14.85 -11.96 9.88
C LEU A 57 14.48 -12.49 8.49
N PRO A 58 13.30 -12.11 7.95
CA PRO A 58 12.94 -12.44 6.57
C PRO A 58 13.92 -11.89 5.54
N GLN A 59 14.10 -12.61 4.42
CA GLN A 59 15.07 -12.22 3.38
C GLN A 59 14.82 -10.81 2.82
N TYR A 60 13.55 -10.39 2.71
CA TYR A 60 13.20 -9.08 2.17
C TYR A 60 13.71 -7.91 3.04
N ILE A 61 13.98 -8.12 4.33
CA ILE A 61 14.61 -7.11 5.20
C ILE A 61 15.99 -6.73 4.65
N TYR A 62 16.78 -7.73 4.23
CA TYR A 62 18.10 -7.49 3.64
C TYR A 62 18.00 -6.80 2.28
N HIS A 63 16.98 -7.11 1.49
CA HIS A 63 16.74 -6.41 0.24
C HIS A 63 16.42 -4.93 0.49
N MET A 64 15.57 -4.61 1.48
CA MET A 64 15.26 -3.21 1.84
C MET A 64 16.50 -2.41 2.25
N ARG A 65 17.52 -3.05 2.86
CA ARG A 65 18.80 -2.38 3.15
C ARG A 65 19.55 -1.93 1.89
N ILE A 66 19.32 -2.60 0.75
CA ILE A 66 19.97 -2.29 -0.53
C ILE A 66 19.11 -1.32 -1.35
N ILE A 67 17.81 -1.60 -1.46
CA ILE A 67 16.90 -0.88 -2.39
C ILE A 67 16.07 0.21 -1.70
N GLY A 68 16.10 0.28 -0.37
CA GLY A 68 15.37 1.25 0.43
C GLY A 68 13.99 0.77 0.91
N TYR A 69 13.26 1.72 1.51
CA TYR A 69 11.95 1.51 2.11
C TYR A 69 10.87 1.29 1.03
N PRO A 70 9.84 0.46 1.28
CA PRO A 70 8.84 0.14 0.26
C PRO A 70 8.16 1.40 -0.32
N PRO A 71 8.12 1.57 -1.66
CA PRO A 71 7.65 2.79 -2.28
C PRO A 71 6.15 3.04 -2.10
N GLY A 72 5.34 1.99 -1.90
CA GLY A 72 3.90 2.14 -1.63
C GLY A 72 3.65 2.89 -0.32
N TRP A 73 4.24 2.40 0.77
CA TRP A 73 4.18 3.04 2.07
C TRP A 73 4.82 4.43 2.08
N MET A 74 5.89 4.62 1.30
CA MET A 74 6.52 5.94 1.14
C MET A 74 5.55 6.96 0.50
N LYS A 75 4.72 6.55 -0.47
CA LYS A 75 3.72 7.42 -1.09
C LYS A 75 2.60 7.80 -0.13
N GLU A 76 2.12 6.84 0.66
CA GLU A 76 1.07 7.10 1.66
C GLU A 76 1.55 8.04 2.78
N ALA A 77 2.84 7.96 3.10
CA ALA A 77 3.49 8.82 4.07
C ALA A 77 3.69 10.26 3.58
N VAL A 78 3.53 10.56 2.28
CA VAL A 78 3.67 11.94 1.78
C VAL A 78 2.61 12.83 2.41
N LEU A 79 3.04 13.98 2.95
CA LEU A 79 2.12 15.04 3.38
C LEU A 79 1.56 15.72 2.14
N GLU A 80 0.25 15.70 1.98
CA GLU A 80 -0.44 16.49 0.98
C GLU A 80 -0.44 17.96 1.43
N THR A 81 0.57 18.72 1.04
CA THR A 81 0.53 20.17 1.16
C THR A 81 -0.54 20.69 0.18
N SER A 82 -1.38 21.62 0.63
CA SER A 82 -2.48 22.19 -0.16
C SER A 82 -2.04 22.94 -1.44
N GLY A 83 -0.74 23.01 -1.71
CA GLY A 83 -0.14 23.77 -2.82
C GLY A 83 -0.31 25.27 -2.68
N LEU A 84 -0.82 25.76 -1.54
CA LEU A 84 -1.07 27.16 -1.26
C LEU A 84 0.03 27.72 -0.36
N SER A 85 0.62 28.85 -0.78
CA SER A 85 1.53 29.63 0.05
C SER A 85 0.78 30.81 0.66
N LEU A 86 0.75 30.90 1.98
CA LEU A 86 0.19 32.04 2.71
C LEU A 86 1.24 33.16 2.78
N TYR A 87 0.89 34.32 2.22
CA TYR A 87 1.68 35.53 2.29
C TYR A 87 1.06 36.44 3.35
N ASP A 88 1.88 36.90 4.30
CA ASP A 88 1.47 37.90 5.27
C ASP A 88 1.35 39.30 4.62
N SER A 89 0.78 40.27 5.32
CA SER A 89 0.60 41.66 4.81
C SER A 89 1.90 42.33 4.39
N ASP A 90 3.04 41.87 4.90
CA ASP A 90 4.38 42.34 4.55
C ASP A 90 5.01 41.56 3.37
N GLY A 91 4.24 40.67 2.71
CA GLY A 91 4.69 39.86 1.58
C GLY A 91 5.64 38.72 1.95
N LYS A 92 5.82 38.45 3.25
CA LYS A 92 6.64 37.34 3.74
C LYS A 92 5.83 36.04 3.72
N ILE A 93 6.43 34.96 3.21
CA ILE A 93 5.83 33.63 3.26
C ILE A 93 5.83 33.17 4.71
N SER A 94 4.66 32.91 5.28
CA SER A 94 4.52 32.35 6.62
C SER A 94 4.55 30.83 6.48
N SER A 95 5.75 30.25 6.44
CA SER A 95 5.95 28.81 6.49
C SER A 95 7.12 28.49 7.41
N GLU A 96 6.87 28.58 8.71
CA GLU A 96 7.72 28.02 9.76
C GLU A 96 7.47 26.51 9.86
N GLU A 97 7.83 25.75 8.84
CA GLU A 97 7.91 24.29 8.97
C GLU A 97 9.27 23.84 8.44
N GLU A 98 10.26 23.93 9.33
CA GLU A 98 11.56 23.26 9.16
C GLU A 98 11.35 21.74 9.23
N THR A 99 10.81 21.16 8.17
CA THR A 99 10.76 19.71 8.00
C THR A 99 11.67 19.33 6.85
N SER A 100 12.59 18.42 7.15
CA SER A 100 13.64 17.90 6.27
C SER A 100 13.06 17.42 4.94
N SER A 101 12.97 18.32 3.98
CA SER A 101 12.32 18.10 2.69
C SER A 101 13.35 17.57 1.71
N VAL A 102 13.21 16.33 1.26
CA VAL A 102 14.02 15.79 0.16
C VAL A 102 13.28 16.10 -1.13
N ASN A 103 13.83 16.97 -1.97
CA ASN A 103 13.22 17.41 -3.24
C ASN A 103 11.84 18.11 -3.08
N GLY A 104 11.56 18.72 -1.93
CA GLY A 104 10.28 19.39 -1.66
C GLY A 104 9.13 18.46 -1.25
N ILE A 105 9.40 17.17 -1.04
CA ILE A 105 8.42 16.21 -0.52
C ILE A 105 8.62 16.11 1.00
N GLN A 106 7.55 16.40 1.74
CA GLN A 106 7.47 16.20 3.18
C GLN A 106 6.78 14.87 3.49
N TYR A 107 7.22 14.21 4.55
CA TYR A 107 6.65 12.94 4.98
C TYR A 107 6.14 13.03 6.42
N ASP A 108 4.99 12.42 6.66
CA ASP A 108 4.43 12.19 7.98
C ASP A 108 5.09 10.96 8.61
N ALA A 109 5.91 11.20 9.65
CA ALA A 109 6.61 10.14 10.37
C ALA A 109 5.65 9.08 10.96
N SER A 110 4.42 9.46 11.30
CA SER A 110 3.43 8.56 11.92
C SER A 110 2.91 7.47 10.98
N LYS A 111 3.04 7.68 9.67
CA LYS A 111 2.59 6.74 8.62
C LYS A 111 3.65 5.71 8.24
N PHE A 112 4.88 5.82 8.75
CA PHE A 112 5.91 4.81 8.47
C PHE A 112 5.65 3.53 9.26
N VAL A 113 5.70 2.41 8.54
CA VAL A 113 5.65 1.07 9.07
C VAL A 113 7.01 0.69 9.62
N ASN A 114 7.02 0.08 10.80
CA ASN A 114 8.24 -0.43 11.42
C ASN A 114 8.58 -1.82 10.88
N TYR A 115 9.78 -1.96 10.33
CA TYR A 115 10.37 -3.21 9.88
C TYR A 115 11.60 -3.51 10.75
N PRO A 116 11.50 -4.49 11.67
CA PRO A 116 12.63 -4.94 12.48
C PRO A 116 13.85 -5.30 11.64
N GLY A 117 14.99 -4.72 11.96
CA GLY A 117 16.25 -4.92 11.22
C GLY A 117 16.39 -4.07 9.95
N PHE A 118 15.47 -3.16 9.67
CA PHE A 118 15.62 -2.15 8.63
C PHE A 118 15.56 -0.72 9.19
N ASN A 119 14.37 -0.25 9.58
CA ASN A 119 14.16 1.08 10.17
C ASN A 119 13.82 1.03 11.68
N SER A 120 13.76 -0.16 12.27
CA SER A 120 13.58 -0.40 13.71
C SER A 120 14.63 -1.40 14.19
N PRO A 121 15.13 -1.31 15.44
CA PRO A 121 16.09 -2.25 15.98
C PRO A 121 15.60 -3.69 15.87
N VAL A 122 16.55 -4.60 15.71
CA VAL A 122 16.28 -6.04 15.75
C VAL A 122 15.94 -6.43 17.19
N PRO A 123 14.82 -7.12 17.47
CA PRO A 123 14.50 -7.58 18.81
C PRO A 123 15.55 -8.54 19.35
N ASP A 124 15.81 -8.50 20.66
CA ASP A 124 16.91 -9.24 21.32
C ASP A 124 16.88 -10.75 21.10
N ASN A 125 15.70 -11.31 20.79
CA ASN A 125 15.49 -12.73 20.57
C ASN A 125 15.76 -13.17 19.12
N TYR A 126 16.24 -12.30 18.24
CA TYR A 126 16.59 -12.64 16.85
C TYR A 126 18.07 -13.03 16.73
N THR A 127 18.39 -13.88 15.74
CA THR A 127 19.74 -14.40 15.48
C THR A 127 20.12 -14.21 14.02
#